data_AF-A0A6L6BY12-F1
#
_entry.id   AF-A0A6L6BY12-F1
#
_cell.length_a   1.000
_cell.length_b   1.000
_cell.length_c   1.000
_cell.angle_alpha   90.00
_cell.angle_beta   90.00
_cell.angle_gamma   90.00
#
_symmetry.space_group_name_H-M   'P 1'
#
loop_
_entity.id
_entity.type
_entity.pdbx_description
1 polymer ?
#
loop_
_entity_poly.entity_id
_entity_poly.type
_entity_poly.pdbx_seq_one_letter_code
_entity_poly.pdbx_strand_id
1 'polypeptide(L)'
;GLNPEIQDYVDSFELTEQFMDRMTALLDFLLPAFVNEGRSVLTVAFGCTGGRHRSVAIAERTAAWLREQGMTPQVRHRDVAK
;
A
#
# COMPACT_ATOMS: atom_id res chain seq x y z
N GLY A 1 -8.44 -5.29 -7.86
CA GLY A 1 -8.14 -3.95 -7.33
C GLY A 1 -7.27 -3.14 -8.26
N LEU A 2 -6.99 -3.62 -9.49
CA LEU A 2 -6.34 -2.83 -10.55
C LEU A 2 -7.38 -2.21 -11.50
N ASN A 3 -8.62 -2.72 -11.51
CA ASN A 3 -9.72 -2.07 -12.21
C ASN A 3 -10.09 -0.80 -11.43
N PRO A 4 -10.12 0.38 -12.09
CA PRO A 4 -10.53 1.65 -11.49
C PRO A 4 -11.85 1.57 -10.72
N GLU A 5 -12.87 0.89 -11.25
CA GLU A 5 -14.17 0.77 -10.57
C GLU A 5 -14.07 0.07 -9.20
N ILE A 6 -13.13 -0.88 -9.08
CA ILE A 6 -12.89 -1.58 -7.80
C ILE A 6 -12.09 -0.68 -6.84
N GLN A 7 -11.19 0.14 -7.37
CA GLN A 7 -10.45 1.11 -6.55
C GLN A 7 -11.42 2.17 -6.02
N ASP A 8 -12.21 2.78 -6.90
CA ASP A 8 -13.25 3.76 -6.55
C ASP A 8 -14.23 3.18 -5.53
N TYR A 9 -14.65 1.92 -5.70
CA TYR A 9 -15.50 1.26 -4.73
C TYR A 9 -14.80 1.11 -3.37
N VAL A 10 -13.54 0.67 -3.33
CA VAL A 10 -12.79 0.54 -2.07
C VAL A 10 -12.56 1.90 -1.41
N ASP A 11 -12.27 2.93 -2.19
CA ASP A 11 -12.02 4.30 -1.71
C ASP A 11 -13.33 5.02 -1.31
N SER A 12 -14.50 4.54 -1.75
CA SER A 12 -15.80 5.08 -1.32
C SER A 12 -16.11 4.89 0.17
N PHE A 13 -15.36 4.01 0.86
CA PHE A 13 -15.56 3.76 2.29
C PHE A 13 -14.69 4.67 3.15
N GLU A 14 -15.30 5.36 4.10
CA GLU A 14 -14.58 6.20 5.08
C GLU A 14 -13.52 5.40 5.87
N LEU A 15 -13.79 4.12 6.13
CA LEU A 15 -12.83 3.24 6.81
C LEU A 15 -11.53 3.06 6.01
N THR A 16 -11.60 3.10 4.67
CA THR A 16 -10.42 3.01 3.81
C THR A 16 -9.52 4.23 4.01
N GLU A 17 -10.10 5.44 4.04
CA GLU A 17 -9.36 6.67 4.33
C GLU A 17 -8.70 6.60 5.72
N GLN A 18 -9.47 6.27 6.76
CA GLN A 18 -8.95 6.15 8.13
C GLN A 18 -7.84 5.10 8.25
N PHE A 19 -7.96 3.99 7.51
CA PHE A 19 -6.91 2.98 7.45
C PHE A 19 -5.65 3.54 6.79
N MET A 20 -5.80 4.21 5.64
CA MET A 20 -4.68 4.78 4.89
C MET A 20 -3.95 5.82 5.73
N ASP A 21 -4.64 6.73 6.40
CA ASP A 21 -4.04 7.75 7.27
C ASP A 21 -3.16 7.14 8.36
N ARG A 22 -3.65 6.11 9.04
CA ARG A 22 -2.91 5.44 10.11
C ARG A 22 -1.72 4.65 9.58
N MET A 23 -1.90 4.01 8.43
CA MET A 23 -0.87 3.18 7.81
C MET A 23 0.26 4.05 7.26
N THR A 24 -0.05 5.14 6.55
CA THR A 24 0.95 6.07 6.02
C THR A 24 1.67 6.80 7.15
N ALA A 25 0.97 7.22 8.21
CA ALA A 25 1.61 7.80 9.40
C ALA A 25 2.60 6.83 10.07
N LEU A 26 2.26 5.53 10.13
CA LEU A 26 3.18 4.52 10.64
C LEU A 26 4.41 4.37 9.72
N LEU A 27 4.22 4.34 8.41
CA LEU A 27 5.33 4.24 7.47
C LEU A 27 6.22 5.49 7.53
N ASP A 28 5.64 6.68 7.57
CA ASP A 28 6.37 7.95 7.68
C ASP A 28 7.27 7.97 8.92
N PHE A 29 6.76 7.46 10.05
CA PHE A 29 7.55 7.30 11.27
C PHE A 29 8.70 6.28 11.12
N LEU A 30 8.45 5.14 10.48
CA LEU A 30 9.41 4.02 10.44
C LEU A 30 10.46 4.14 9.33
N LEU A 31 10.11 4.74 8.19
CA LEU A 31 10.98 4.78 7.01
C LEU A 31 12.34 5.44 7.28
N PRO A 32 12.44 6.61 7.95
CA PRO A 32 13.73 7.20 8.29
C PRO A 32 14.59 6.30 9.19
N ALA A 33 13.96 5.57 10.13
CA ALA A 33 14.67 4.66 11.01
C ALA A 33 15.29 3.49 10.22
N PHE A 34 14.54 2.90 9.27
CA PHE A 34 15.06 1.84 8.41
C PHE A 34 16.19 2.31 7.49
N VAL A 35 16.10 3.53 6.96
CA VAL A 35 17.19 4.13 6.17
C VAL A 35 18.45 4.31 7.01
N ASN A 36 18.32 4.82 8.24
CA ASN A 36 19.44 5.01 9.16
C ASN A 36 20.09 3.70 9.62
N GLU A 37 19.30 2.62 9.76
CA GLU A 37 19.82 1.27 10.01
C GLU A 37 20.56 0.67 8.80
N GLY A 38 20.53 1.31 7.63
CA GLY A 38 21.14 0.80 6.41
C GLY A 38 20.34 -0.34 5.76
N ARG A 39 19.05 -0.48 6.07
CA ARG A 39 18.20 -1.48 5.41
C ARG A 39 17.90 -1.02 3.99
N SER A 40 18.42 -1.76 3.02
CA SER A 40 18.23 -1.47 1.60
C SER A 40 16.84 -1.86 1.07
N VAL A 41 16.11 -2.73 1.78
CA VAL A 41 14.81 -3.24 1.34
C VAL A 41 13.85 -3.34 2.52
N LEU A 42 12.67 -2.75 2.36
CA LEU A 42 11.51 -2.93 3.24
C LEU A 42 10.37 -3.53 2.42
N THR A 43 9.84 -4.66 2.87
CA THR A 43 8.68 -5.31 2.25
C THR A 43 7.45 -5.12 3.12
N VAL A 44 6.43 -4.46 2.58
CA VAL A 44 5.11 -4.31 3.23
C VAL A 44 4.10 -5.17 2.47
N ALA A 45 3.38 -6.02 3.18
CA ALA A 45 2.42 -6.95 2.59
C ALA A 45 1.00 -6.66 3.06
N PHE A 46 0.08 -6.49 2.12
CA PHE A 46 -1.35 -6.34 2.38
C PHE A 46 -2.09 -7.62 1.99
N GLY A 47 -2.96 -8.10 2.86
CA GLY A 47 -3.71 -9.35 2.67
C GLY A 47 -5.21 -9.14 2.76
N CYS A 48 -5.95 -9.74 1.82
CA CYS A 48 -7.39 -9.96 1.94
C CYS A 48 -7.68 -11.41 1.56
N THR A 49 -8.85 -11.96 1.91
CA THR A 49 -9.17 -13.38 1.76
C THR A 49 -8.83 -13.95 0.38
N GLY A 50 -9.26 -13.26 -0.69
CA GLY A 50 -9.02 -13.68 -2.06
C GLY A 50 -7.80 -13.04 -2.74
N GLY A 51 -7.09 -12.13 -2.08
CA GLY A 51 -5.87 -11.50 -2.62
C GLY A 51 -6.03 -10.65 -3.89
N ARG A 52 -7.26 -10.34 -4.33
CA ARG A 52 -7.53 -9.74 -5.65
C ARG A 52 -8.17 -8.35 -5.63
N HIS A 53 -8.81 -7.95 -4.55
CA HIS A 53 -9.59 -6.69 -4.49
C HIS A 53 -8.97 -5.68 -3.52
N ARG A 54 -9.31 -5.78 -2.23
CA ARG A 54 -8.91 -4.82 -1.18
C ARG A 54 -7.40 -4.72 -1.03
N SER A 55 -6.71 -5.85 -0.86
CA SER A 55 -5.24 -5.85 -0.70
C SER A 55 -4.51 -5.23 -1.88
N VAL A 56 -5.01 -5.47 -3.10
CA VAL A 56 -4.44 -4.92 -4.33
C VAL A 56 -4.64 -3.42 -4.39
N ALA A 57 -5.86 -2.93 -4.11
CA ALA A 57 -6.16 -1.50 -4.11
C ALA A 57 -5.32 -0.75 -3.05
N ILE A 58 -5.27 -1.26 -1.82
CA ILE A 58 -4.46 -0.67 -0.75
C ILE A 58 -2.96 -0.68 -1.07
N ALA A 59 -2.44 -1.76 -1.68
CA ALA A 59 -1.04 -1.83 -2.08
C ALA A 59 -0.69 -0.77 -3.15
N GLU A 60 -1.54 -0.59 -4.15
CA GLU A 60 -1.35 0.45 -5.17
C GLU A 60 -1.41 1.85 -4.57
N ARG A 61 -2.38 2.10 -3.69
CA ARG A 61 -2.54 3.40 -3.03
C ARG A 61 -1.36 3.73 -2.11
N THR A 62 -0.87 2.76 -1.36
CA THR A 62 0.35 2.89 -0.56
C THR A 62 1.56 3.20 -1.43
N ALA A 63 1.68 2.54 -2.58
CA ALA A 63 2.76 2.80 -3.52
C ALA A 63 2.66 4.20 -4.15
N ALA A 64 1.45 4.69 -4.45
CA ALA A 64 1.24 6.07 -4.91
C ALA A 64 1.72 7.07 -3.84
N TRP A 65 1.29 6.91 -2.59
CA TRP A 65 1.75 7.75 -1.48
C TRP A 65 3.28 7.71 -1.30
N LEU A 66 3.90 6.53 -1.36
CA LEU A 66 5.36 6.40 -1.27
C LEU A 66 6.10 7.13 -2.41
N ARG A 67 5.51 7.15 -3.63
CA ARG A 67 6.07 7.94 -4.75
C ARG A 67 5.99 9.43 -4.48
N GLU A 68 4.92 9.91 -3.86
CA GLU A 68 4.79 11.31 -3.42
C GLU A 68 5.83 11.67 -2.35
N GLN A 69 6.23 10.71 -1.50
CA GLN A 69 7.35 10.86 -0.56
C GLN A 69 8.75 10.76 -1.23
N GLY A 70 8.81 10.71 -2.57
CA GLY A 70 10.07 10.65 -3.32
C GLY A 70 10.72 9.27 -3.37
N MET A 71 10.01 8.21 -2.98
CA MET A 71 10.53 6.84 -3.02
C MET A 71 10.14 6.13 -4.32
N THR A 72 10.85 5.05 -4.64
CA THR A 72 10.58 4.20 -5.82
C THR A 72 10.12 2.80 -5.39
N PRO A 73 8.85 2.65 -4.96
CA PRO A 73 8.33 1.35 -4.52
C PRO A 73 8.16 0.37 -5.67
N GLN A 74 8.46 -0.91 -5.41
CA GLN A 74 8.10 -2.02 -6.29
C GLN A 74 6.84 -2.71 -5.75
N VAL A 75 5.84 -2.90 -6.60
CA VAL A 75 4.56 -3.51 -6.22
C VAL A 75 4.44 -4.89 -6.87
N ARG A 76 4.04 -5.90 -6.08
CA ARG A 76 3.80 -7.27 -6.58
C ARG A 76 2.47 -7.81 -6.06
N HIS A 77 1.59 -8.19 -6.97
CA HIS A 77 0.29 -8.79 -6.64
C HIS A 77 0.32 -10.32 -6.76
N ARG A 78 0.53 -11.00 -5.62
CA ARG A 78 0.74 -12.46 -5.59
C ARG A 78 -0.38 -13.29 -6.23
N ASP A 79 -1.64 -12.91 -5.97
CA ASP A 79 -2.81 -13.73 -6.32
C ASP A 79 -3.62 -13.18 -7.52
N VAL A 80 -3.15 -12.10 -8.15
CA VAL A 80 -3.77 -11.50 -9.36
C VAL A 80 -3.36 -12.25 -10.62
N ALA A 81 -2.15 -12.81 -10.66
CA ALA A 81 -1.65 -13.58 -11.81
C ALA A 81 -2.03 -15.07 -11.80
N LYS A 82 -2.81 -15.51 -10.82
CA LYS A 82 -3.36 -16.88 -10.72
C LYS A 82 -4.77 -16.91 -11.29
#